data_AF-A0A0V0GJG6-F1
#
_entry.id   AF-A0A0V0GJG6-F1
#
_cell.length_a   1.000
_cell.length_b   1.000
_cell.length_c   1.000
_cell.angle_alpha   90.00
_cell.angle_beta   90.00
_cell.angle_gamma   90.00
#
_symmetry.space_group_name_H-M   'P 1'
#
loop_
_entity.id
_entity.type
_entity.pdbx_description
1 polymer ?
#
loop_
_entity_poly.entity_id
_entity_poly.type
_entity_poly.pdbx_seq_one_letter_code
_entity_poly.pdbx_strand_id
1 'polypeptide(L)'
;MSLFPIPPIVIKKLDRLRRNFLWKKGKEGEGKGYYLVKWNTVMLSKERGGLGIKNLRIQNKSLLMKWLWRYTSEEGTLWKEVIVAKYGELNPWCTEIVSEPYGWGVWR
;
A
#
# COMPACT_ATOMS: atom_id res chain seq x y z
N MET A 1 -1.78 -1.60 -7.03
CA MET A 1 -1.41 -1.46 -5.60
C MET A 1 -2.48 -0.79 -4.72
N SER A 2 -3.60 -0.31 -5.26
CA SER A 2 -4.64 0.36 -4.47
C SER A 2 -5.78 -0.57 -4.02
N LEU A 3 -6.00 -1.68 -4.72
CA LEU A 3 -7.09 -2.63 -4.47
C LEU A 3 -6.76 -3.73 -3.44
N PHE A 4 -5.48 -4.10 -3.31
CA PHE A 4 -5.06 -5.20 -2.43
C PHE A 4 -4.33 -4.68 -1.19
N PRO A 5 -4.53 -5.31 -0.02
CA PRO A 5 -3.75 -5.02 1.16
C PRO A 5 -2.30 -5.42 0.93
N ILE A 6 -1.37 -4.51 1.20
CA ILE A 6 0.07 -4.80 1.01
C ILE A 6 0.59 -5.60 2.22
N PRO A 7 1.20 -6.77 2.02
CA PRO A 7 1.82 -7.52 3.10
C PRO A 7 2.95 -6.71 3.78
N PRO A 8 3.13 -6.84 5.11
CA PRO A 8 4.18 -6.13 5.83
C PRO A 8 5.59 -6.39 5.28
N ILE A 9 5.85 -7.58 4.74
CA ILE A 9 7.15 -7.94 4.15
C ILE A 9 7.46 -7.12 2.89
N VAL A 10 6.46 -6.88 2.04
CA VAL A 10 6.60 -6.06 0.83
C VAL A 10 6.82 -4.60 1.21
N ILE A 11 6.07 -4.09 2.20
CA ILE A 11 6.28 -2.74 2.75
C ILE A 11 7.72 -2.58 3.26
N LYS A 12 8.21 -3.55 4.05
CA LYS A 12 9.59 -3.54 4.56
C LYS A 12 10.63 -3.55 3.42
N LYS A 13 10.40 -4.33 2.36
CA LYS A 13 11.26 -4.38 1.17
C LYS A 13 11.29 -3.03 0.43
N LEU A 14 10.13 -2.43 0.20
CA LEU A 14 10.01 -1.11 -0.42
C LEU A 14 10.66 0.00 0.41
N ASP A 15 10.43 0.01 1.72
CA ASP A 15 11.07 0.97 2.61
C ASP A 15 12.59 0.76 2.68
N ARG A 16 13.06 -0.48 2.59
CA ARG A 16 14.50 -0.76 2.47
C ARG A 16 15.08 -0.19 1.18
N LEU A 17 14.40 -0.32 0.04
CA LEU A 17 14.83 0.26 -1.23
C LEU A 17 14.87 1.79 -1.18
N ARG A 18 13.82 2.42 -0.61
CA ARG A 18 13.77 3.88 -0.43
C ARG A 18 14.87 4.38 0.50
N ARG A 19 15.15 3.65 1.59
CA ARG A 19 16.28 3.95 2.47
C ARG A 19 17.62 3.78 1.76
N ASN A 20 17.80 2.69 1.03
CA ASN A 20 19.02 2.49 0.28
C ASN A 20 19.24 3.63 -0.73
N PHE A 21 18.21 4.07 -1.45
CA PHE A 21 18.29 5.20 -2.36
C PHE A 21 18.73 6.50 -1.67
N LEU A 22 18.20 6.79 -0.48
CA LEU A 22 18.46 8.06 0.19
C LEU A 22 19.78 8.09 0.96
N TRP A 23 20.24 6.96 1.52
CA TRP A 23 21.44 6.92 2.36
C TRP A 23 22.62 6.14 1.78
N LYS A 24 22.46 5.22 0.81
CA LYS A 24 23.65 4.60 0.20
C LYS A 24 24.38 5.62 -0.67
N LYS A 25 25.68 5.77 -0.43
CA LYS A 25 26.62 6.35 -1.40
C LYS A 25 27.12 5.23 -2.32
N GLY A 26 27.23 5.53 -3.62
CA GLY A 26 28.09 4.78 -4.55
C GLY A 26 27.61 3.40 -5.01
N LYS A 27 28.43 2.78 -5.87
CA LYS A 27 28.22 1.42 -6.40
C LYS A 27 28.38 0.37 -5.29
N GLU A 28 27.88 -0.83 -5.57
CA GLU A 28 27.98 -1.98 -4.67
C GLU A 28 29.44 -2.24 -4.25
N GLY A 29 29.78 -1.88 -3.01
CA GLY A 29 31.14 -1.99 -2.46
C GLY A 29 31.68 -0.70 -1.82
N GLU A 30 31.16 0.48 -2.18
CA GLU A 30 31.66 1.77 -1.69
C GLU A 30 31.00 2.19 -0.36
N GLY A 31 31.34 1.49 0.73
CA GLY A 31 31.05 1.92 2.10
C GLY A 31 29.58 1.90 2.53
N LYS A 32 29.35 1.73 3.84
CA LYS A 32 27.99 1.81 4.40
C LYS A 32 27.60 3.29 4.54
N GLY A 33 26.53 3.69 3.86
CA GLY A 33 25.89 4.97 4.09
C GLY A 33 25.47 5.17 5.56
N TYR A 34 25.62 6.38 6.08
CA TYR A 34 25.27 6.70 7.46
C TYR A 34 23.77 7.01 7.61
N TYR A 35 23.07 6.27 8.47
CA TYR A 35 21.67 6.54 8.81
C TYR A 35 21.57 7.62 9.89
N LEU A 36 21.78 8.88 9.51
CA LEU A 36 21.83 10.01 10.46
C LEU A 36 20.47 10.36 11.07
N VAL A 37 19.36 10.01 10.41
CA VAL A 37 18.00 10.35 10.82
C VAL A 37 17.12 9.10 10.83
N LYS A 38 16.31 8.94 11.88
CA LYS A 38 15.35 7.84 11.99
C LYS A 38 14.36 7.90 10.82
N TRP A 39 14.08 6.74 10.20
CA TRP A 39 13.16 6.64 9.05
C TRP A 39 11.77 7.23 9.34
N ASN A 40 11.26 7.05 10.55
CA ASN A 40 9.97 7.62 10.97
C ASN A 40 9.96 9.16 10.95
N THR A 41 11.08 9.80 11.31
CA THR A 41 11.23 11.26 11.24
C THR A 41 11.25 11.73 9.80
N VAL A 42 11.92 10.99 8.92
CA VAL A 42 12.01 11.31 7.49
C VAL A 42 10.62 11.26 6.81
N MET A 43 9.75 10.37 7.28
CA MET A 43 8.37 10.26 6.77
C MET A 43 7.44 11.40 7.23
N LEU A 44 7.83 12.22 8.22
CA LEU A 44 7.02 13.36 8.65
C LEU A 44 6.93 14.41 7.54
N SER A 45 5.91 15.28 7.61
CA SER A 45 5.79 16.42 6.70
C SER A 45 6.99 17.37 6.83
N LYS A 46 7.26 18.16 5.78
CA LYS A 46 8.33 19.16 5.80
C LYS A 46 8.14 20.20 6.92
N GLU A 47 6.90 20.61 7.16
CA GLU A 47 6.51 21.49 8.28
C GLU A 47 6.86 20.91 9.65
N ARG A 48 6.87 19.57 9.77
CA ARG A 48 7.24 18.85 11.01
C ARG A 48 8.70 18.39 11.01
N GLY A 49 9.54 18.96 10.15
CA GLY A 49 10.98 18.66 10.07
C GLY A 49 11.34 17.34 9.39
N GLY A 50 10.41 16.71 8.66
CA GLY A 50 10.67 15.52 7.84
C GLY A 50 10.89 15.85 6.35
N LEU A 51 10.97 14.81 5.51
CA LEU A 51 11.09 14.96 4.05
C LEU A 51 9.74 14.80 3.33
N GLY A 52 8.67 14.47 4.04
CA GLY A 52 7.34 14.25 3.46
C GLY A 52 7.20 12.90 2.74
N ILE A 53 8.06 11.93 3.04
CA ILE A 53 7.95 10.59 2.44
C ILE A 53 6.71 9.89 2.98
N LYS A 54 5.78 9.52 2.07
CA LYS A 54 4.52 8.89 2.45
C LYS A 54 4.74 7.53 3.12
N ASN A 55 4.11 7.35 4.28
CA ASN A 55 3.99 6.06 4.94
C ASN A 55 3.12 5.12 4.09
N LEU A 56 3.75 4.06 3.56
CA LEU A 56 3.10 3.11 2.65
C LEU A 56 1.90 2.39 3.27
N ARG A 57 1.94 2.11 4.57
CA ARG A 57 0.85 1.42 5.27
C ARG A 57 -0.39 2.30 5.31
N ILE A 58 -0.21 3.57 5.69
CA ILE A 58 -1.30 4.55 5.75
C ILE A 58 -1.82 4.83 4.34
N GLN A 59 -0.92 5.01 3.37
CA GLN A 59 -1.28 5.24 1.98
C GLN A 59 -2.09 4.07 1.41
N ASN A 60 -1.68 2.82 1.61
CA ASN A 60 -2.47 1.67 1.15
C ASN A 60 -3.83 1.61 1.83
N LYS A 61 -3.92 1.83 3.15
CA LYS A 61 -5.20 1.88 3.86
C LYS A 61 -6.14 2.95 3.28
N SER A 62 -5.63 4.14 2.98
CA SER A 62 -6.42 5.19 2.32
C SER A 62 -6.88 4.81 0.91
N LEU A 63 -6.06 4.09 0.16
CA LEU A 63 -6.39 3.63 -1.19
C LEU A 63 -7.46 2.52 -1.17
N LEU A 64 -7.39 1.60 -0.20
CA LEU A 64 -8.41 0.59 0.02
C LEU A 64 -9.75 1.26 0.41
N MET A 65 -9.70 2.24 1.31
CA MET A 65 -10.90 3.00 1.68
C MET A 65 -11.51 3.76 0.50
N LYS A 66 -10.66 4.32 -0.39
CA LYS A 66 -11.14 4.94 -1.63
C LYS A 66 -11.92 3.93 -2.49
N TRP A 67 -11.44 2.70 -2.62
CA TRP A 67 -12.14 1.67 -3.39
C TRP A 67 -13.42 1.20 -2.71
N LEU A 68 -13.42 1.07 -1.39
CA LEU A 68 -14.64 0.78 -0.64
C LEU A 68 -15.71 1.86 -0.88
N TRP A 69 -15.32 3.13 -0.81
CA TRP A 69 -16.21 4.25 -1.12
C TRP A 69 -16.75 4.19 -2.56
N ARG A 70 -15.89 3.90 -3.55
CA ARG A 70 -16.33 3.74 -4.94
C ARG A 70 -17.31 2.57 -5.11
N TYR A 71 -17.10 1.47 -4.39
CA TYR A 71 -18.00 0.32 -4.43
C TYR A 71 -19.42 0.68 -3.98
N THR A 72 -19.54 1.53 -2.95
CA THR A 72 -20.85 2.04 -2.51
C THR A 72 -21.44 3.13 -3.39
N SER A 73 -20.62 4.01 -3.96
CA SER A 73 -21.11 5.21 -4.65
C SER A 73 -21.32 5.02 -6.16
N GLU A 74 -20.57 4.12 -6.81
CA GLU A 74 -20.62 3.91 -8.25
C GLU A 74 -21.54 2.72 -8.60
N GLU A 75 -22.85 2.97 -8.59
CA GLU A 75 -23.85 1.98 -9.04
C GLU A 75 -23.81 1.79 -10.58
N GLY A 76 -24.13 0.57 -11.05
CA GLY A 76 -24.21 0.24 -12.48
C GLY A 76 -22.89 0.23 -13.24
N THR A 77 -21.75 0.13 -12.55
CA THR A 77 -20.43 0.03 -13.19
C THR A 77 -20.04 -1.42 -13.47
N LEU A 78 -19.55 -1.70 -14.68
CA LEU A 78 -19.16 -3.05 -15.11
C LEU A 78 -18.18 -3.75 -14.13
N TRP A 79 -17.25 -3.01 -13.54
CA TRP A 79 -16.28 -3.59 -12.61
C TRP A 79 -16.95 -4.05 -11.30
N LYS A 80 -17.97 -3.31 -10.83
CA LYS A 80 -18.75 -3.69 -9.65
C LYS A 80 -19.60 -4.92 -9.97
N GLU A 81 -20.25 -4.96 -11.12
CA GLU A 81 -21.03 -6.12 -11.59
C GLU A 81 -20.19 -7.38 -11.67
N VAL A 82 -18.96 -7.29 -12.20
CA VAL A 82 -18.03 -8.44 -12.24
C VAL A 82 -17.65 -8.92 -10.84
N ILE A 83 -17.45 -8.01 -9.88
CA ILE A 83 -17.15 -8.36 -8.49
C ILE A 83 -18.35 -9.05 -7.84
N VAL A 84 -19.56 -8.50 -7.99
CA VAL A 84 -20.79 -9.07 -7.44
C VAL A 84 -21.10 -10.43 -8.07
N ALA A 85 -20.96 -10.56 -9.39
CA ALA A 85 -21.17 -11.83 -10.09
C ALA A 85 -20.20 -12.92 -9.64
N LYS A 86 -18.96 -12.55 -9.29
CA LYS A 86 -17.94 -13.50 -8.85
C LYS A 86 -18.03 -13.87 -7.37
N TYR A 87 -18.34 -12.90 -6.51
CA TYR A 87 -18.18 -13.02 -5.05
C TYR A 87 -19.49 -12.83 -4.26
N GLY A 88 -20.61 -12.57 -4.93
CA GLY A 88 -21.87 -12.21 -4.30
C GLY A 88 -21.83 -10.82 -3.64
N GLU A 89 -23.00 -10.33 -3.23
CA GLU A 89 -23.14 -9.09 -2.47
C GLU A 89 -23.96 -9.36 -1.21
N LEU A 90 -23.31 -9.23 -0.04
CA LEU A 90 -24.01 -9.36 1.24
C LEU A 90 -24.69 -8.05 1.62
N ASN A 91 -24.02 -6.93 1.39
CA ASN A 91 -24.55 -5.58 1.61
C ASN A 91 -23.74 -4.57 0.77
N PRO A 92 -24.17 -3.29 0.69
CA PRO A 92 -23.51 -2.29 -0.16
C PRO A 92 -22.02 -2.06 0.15
N TRP A 93 -21.52 -2.51 1.31
CA TRP A 93 -20.13 -2.35 1.74
C TRP A 93 -19.30 -3.64 1.59
N CYS A 94 -19.94 -4.81 1.45
CA CYS A 94 -19.30 -6.11 1.58
C CYS A 94 -19.87 -7.14 0.59
N THR A 95 -18.97 -7.89 -0.05
CA THR A 95 -19.31 -9.13 -0.77
C THR A 95 -19.65 -10.25 0.21
N GLU A 96 -20.12 -11.40 -0.28
CA GLU A 96 -20.27 -12.59 0.55
C GLU A 96 -18.91 -13.09 1.05
N ILE A 97 -18.92 -13.96 2.07
CA ILE A 97 -17.69 -14.52 2.65
C ILE A 97 -17.08 -15.48 1.63
N VAL A 98 -16.01 -15.01 0.99
CA VAL A 98 -15.23 -15.82 0.06
C VAL A 98 -14.21 -16.64 0.85
N SER A 99 -14.26 -17.97 0.76
CA SER A 99 -13.28 -18.87 1.40
C SER A 99 -11.99 -19.03 0.60
N GLU A 100 -11.96 -18.52 -0.63
CA GLU A 100 -10.78 -18.58 -1.50
C GLU A 100 -9.65 -17.67 -0.98
N PRO A 101 -8.38 -18.10 -1.10
CA PRO A 101 -7.25 -17.28 -0.67
C PRO A 101 -7.19 -15.99 -1.50
N TYR A 102 -7.33 -14.84 -0.83
CA TYR A 102 -7.20 -13.50 -1.42
C TYR A 102 -5.90 -13.34 -2.22
N GLY A 103 -5.93 -13.58 -3.54
CA GLY A 103 -4.96 -13.06 -4.52
C GLY A 103 -3.49 -13.02 -4.10
N TRP A 104 -2.99 -14.02 -3.36
CA TRP A 104 -1.60 -14.04 -2.85
C TRP A 104 -0.56 -13.95 -3.98
N GLY A 105 -0.96 -14.30 -5.21
CA GLY A 105 -0.14 -14.16 -6.41
C GLY A 105 0.29 -12.72 -6.74
N VAL A 106 -0.48 -11.70 -6.32
CA VAL A 106 -0.14 -10.28 -6.59
C VAL A 106 1.16 -9.85 -5.91
N TRP A 107 1.52 -10.51 -4.80
CA TRP A 107 2.65 -10.13 -3.96
C TRP A 107 3.84 -11.09 -4.01
N ARG A 108 3.79 -12.09 -4.90
CA ARG A 108 4.92 -12.99 -5.17
C ARG A 108 6.04 -12.28 -5.91
#